data_AF-A0A257K931-F1
#
_entry.id   AF-A0A257K931-F1
#
_cell.length_a   1.000
_cell.length_b   1.000
_cell.length_c   1.000
_cell.angle_alpha   90.00
_cell.angle_beta   90.00
_cell.angle_gamma   90.00
#
_symmetry.space_group_name_H-M   'P 1'
#
loop_
_entity.id
_entity.type
_entity.pdbx_description
1 polymer ?
#
loop_
_entity_poly.entity_id
_entity_poly.type
_entity_poly.pdbx_seq_one_letter_code
_entity_poly.pdbx_strand_id
1 'polypeptide(L)'
;MAVVDFQQTDALRSSQRQFISDLKIPERLPHLLSSATFPGNLKLTRAQRDALIDDGFKINGNVISTRTVNLSAPGCNAPHTLYLPGGVGGVDGCTYDYMRDIELSPKTEKTSLLSRGVLQLTPDHQLFAELSYSRARSWYVGTSNRVDADIDVGLIPGLAGTSLARSEDAALRSITVRTRMLEAGSRTSQLTSTGSRVLLGATGVLGGWDYDAALNHSLNVVSDRDVHGYLPYDATLKGYADGLLNPFGPSSAAGLSLLNSLQINEEVRHARGTMDTVDAKVSRALGKLAGGDLMLALGGEVRRERANSRGSALLTSDNILGDDTPGLSQNTDNGRTVQAVFAELNAPLTKQLELQFALRHDHYQGIGGTTNPKLGLRFTVDKTLMLRASAGTGFRAPSLNDLYRPTKSSTTSTLPDPVCMAENDNDLGFCADNWKTQTYSNAKLKPEHSRQFSFGLVAEPHPL
;
A
#
# COMPACT_ATOMS: atom_id res chain seq x y z
N MET A 1 -23.30 8.17 -25.78
CA MET A 1 -23.51 6.99 -24.91
C MET A 1 -22.97 7.29 -23.52
N ALA A 2 -23.61 6.78 -22.47
CA ALA A 2 -23.12 6.88 -21.10
C ALA A 2 -23.38 5.58 -20.36
N VAL A 3 -22.44 5.16 -19.51
CA VAL A 3 -22.52 4.00 -18.64
C VAL A 3 -22.23 4.48 -17.23
N VAL A 4 -23.12 4.14 -16.30
CA VAL A 4 -22.94 4.37 -14.86
C VAL A 4 -22.94 3.02 -14.18
N ASP A 5 -21.98 2.81 -13.29
CA ASP A 5 -21.80 1.56 -12.56
C ASP A 5 -21.64 1.83 -11.08
N PHE A 6 -22.31 1.02 -10.26
CA PHE A 6 -22.27 1.06 -8.81
C PHE A 6 -21.95 -0.33 -8.29
N GLN A 7 -20.92 -0.45 -7.47
CA GLN A 7 -20.52 -1.72 -6.87
C GLN A 7 -20.33 -1.54 -5.37
N GLN A 8 -20.81 -2.49 -4.61
CA GLN A 8 -20.54 -2.61 -3.19
C GLN A 8 -20.04 -4.02 -2.90
N THR A 9 -19.06 -4.13 -2.02
CA THR A 9 -18.55 -5.41 -1.52
C THR A 9 -18.38 -5.29 -0.03
N ASP A 10 -18.89 -6.27 0.72
CA ASP A 10 -18.69 -6.33 2.16
C ASP A 10 -17.29 -6.82 2.51
N ALA A 11 -16.87 -6.54 3.75
CA ALA A 11 -15.60 -7.02 4.27
C ALA A 11 -15.59 -8.55 4.39
N LEU A 12 -14.45 -9.15 4.09
CA LEU A 12 -14.18 -10.56 4.31
C LEU A 12 -13.03 -10.70 5.32
N ARG A 13 -13.32 -11.25 6.49
CA ARG A 13 -12.33 -11.50 7.57
C ARG A 13 -11.74 -12.90 7.47
N SER A 14 -10.53 -13.06 7.99
CA SER A 14 -9.84 -14.35 8.05
C SER A 14 -10.65 -15.38 8.84
N SER A 15 -11.28 -14.97 9.94
CA SER A 15 -12.15 -15.80 10.78
C SER A 15 -13.38 -16.37 10.07
N GLN A 16 -13.78 -15.79 8.93
CA GLN A 16 -14.89 -16.30 8.11
C GLN A 16 -14.46 -17.40 7.13
N ARG A 17 -13.17 -17.74 7.06
CA ARG A 17 -12.65 -18.75 6.14
C ARG A 17 -12.20 -20.00 6.88
N GLN A 18 -12.93 -21.09 6.64
CA GLN A 18 -12.65 -22.40 7.26
C GLN A 18 -11.19 -22.85 7.07
N PHE A 19 -10.63 -22.70 5.87
CA PHE A 19 -9.26 -23.13 5.61
C PHE A 19 -8.21 -22.40 6.48
N ILE A 20 -8.49 -21.17 6.94
CA ILE A 20 -7.58 -20.43 7.83
C ILE A 20 -7.61 -21.04 9.23
N SER A 21 -8.80 -21.41 9.71
CA SER A 21 -8.95 -22.16 10.97
C SER A 21 -8.26 -23.53 10.89
N ASP A 22 -8.36 -24.22 9.75
CA ASP A 22 -7.73 -25.52 9.52
C ASP A 22 -6.19 -25.46 9.53
N LEU A 23 -5.60 -24.27 9.29
CA LEU A 23 -4.16 -24.10 9.37
C LEU A 23 -3.61 -24.29 10.78
N LYS A 24 -4.43 -24.14 11.84
CA LYS A 24 -3.98 -24.29 13.24
C LYS A 24 -2.72 -23.49 13.53
N ILE A 25 -2.76 -22.19 13.17
CA ILE A 25 -1.62 -21.27 13.27
C ILE A 25 -1.09 -21.18 14.71
N PRO A 26 -1.94 -21.04 15.75
CA PRO A 26 -1.47 -21.05 17.14
C PRO A 26 -0.67 -22.30 17.50
N GLU A 27 -1.01 -23.46 16.95
CA GLU A 27 -0.33 -24.72 17.26
C GLU A 27 0.95 -24.91 16.45
N ARG A 28 0.95 -24.46 15.19
CA ARG A 28 2.08 -24.70 14.25
C ARG A 28 3.12 -23.61 14.26
N LEU A 29 2.71 -22.35 14.41
CA LEU A 29 3.56 -21.17 14.31
C LEU A 29 3.37 -20.20 15.49
N PRO A 30 3.35 -20.69 16.75
CA PRO A 30 3.12 -19.82 17.93
C PRO A 30 4.21 -18.75 18.12
N HIS A 31 5.38 -18.95 17.53
CA HIS A 31 6.51 -18.01 17.54
C HIS A 31 6.36 -16.84 16.56
N LEU A 32 5.43 -16.91 15.60
CA LEU A 32 5.15 -15.81 14.66
C LEU A 32 3.98 -14.92 15.11
N LEU A 33 3.35 -15.26 16.23
CA LEU A 33 2.27 -14.48 16.83
C LEU A 33 2.82 -13.26 17.60
N SER A 34 1.97 -12.57 18.36
CA SER A 34 2.35 -11.33 19.04
C SER A 34 2.50 -11.53 20.54
N SER A 35 3.57 -10.99 21.14
CA SER A 35 3.72 -10.89 22.61
C SER A 35 2.97 -9.70 23.21
N ALA A 36 2.36 -8.82 22.39
CA ALA A 36 1.38 -7.83 22.85
C ALA A 36 -0.01 -8.43 22.95
N THR A 37 -0.44 -8.64 24.19
CA THR A 37 -1.66 -9.36 24.58
C THR A 37 -2.63 -8.47 25.33
N PHE A 38 -3.86 -8.91 25.51
CA PHE A 38 -4.75 -8.33 26.50
C PHE A 38 -5.44 -9.46 27.27
N PRO A 39 -5.28 -9.57 28.60
CA PRO A 39 -4.41 -8.79 29.50
C PRO A 39 -2.93 -8.74 29.07
N GLY A 40 -2.25 -7.62 29.36
CA GLY A 40 -0.89 -7.32 28.91
C GLY A 40 0.19 -8.21 29.53
N ASN A 41 1.23 -8.48 28.76
CA ASN A 41 2.44 -9.16 29.25
C ASN A 41 3.37 -8.13 29.92
N LEU A 42 3.92 -8.48 31.07
CA LEU A 42 5.00 -7.75 31.73
C LEU A 42 6.33 -8.11 31.04
N LYS A 43 7.13 -7.09 30.70
CA LYS A 43 8.48 -7.23 30.16
C LYS A 43 9.48 -6.82 31.23
N LEU A 44 10.08 -7.82 31.87
CA LEU A 44 10.97 -7.62 33.02
C LEU A 44 12.42 -7.42 32.57
N THR A 45 13.17 -6.58 33.28
CA THR A 45 14.64 -6.63 33.26
C THR A 45 15.15 -7.88 33.97
N ARG A 46 16.44 -8.20 33.84
CA ARG A 46 17.03 -9.32 34.61
C ARG A 46 16.88 -9.08 36.11
N ALA A 47 17.21 -7.88 36.60
CA ALA A 47 17.08 -7.52 38.01
C ALA A 47 15.63 -7.62 38.52
N GLN A 48 14.64 -7.18 37.74
CA GLN A 48 13.23 -7.32 38.11
C GLN A 48 12.79 -8.79 38.17
N ARG A 49 13.19 -9.61 37.20
CA ARG A 49 12.92 -11.05 37.18
C ARG A 49 13.53 -11.75 38.38
N ASP A 50 14.80 -11.48 38.67
CA ASP A 50 15.54 -12.13 39.76
C ASP A 50 14.95 -11.75 41.13
N ALA A 51 14.58 -10.48 41.33
CA ALA A 51 13.90 -10.04 42.55
C ALA A 51 12.55 -10.74 42.76
N LEU A 52 11.77 -10.95 41.69
CA LEU A 52 10.52 -11.70 41.75
C LEU A 52 10.74 -13.20 42.02
N ILE A 53 11.82 -13.78 41.50
CA ILE A 53 12.21 -15.17 41.82
C ILE A 53 12.57 -15.30 43.30
N ASP A 54 13.32 -14.34 43.85
CA ASP A 54 13.70 -14.30 45.27
C ASP A 54 12.48 -14.13 46.18
N ASP A 55 11.47 -13.36 45.75
CA ASP A 55 10.18 -13.26 46.42
C ASP A 55 9.34 -14.54 46.33
N GLY A 56 9.77 -15.53 45.53
CA GLY A 56 9.01 -16.73 45.23
C GLY A 56 7.74 -16.43 44.44
N PHE A 57 7.74 -15.39 43.61
CA PHE A 57 6.60 -15.00 42.78
C PHE A 57 6.28 -16.09 41.75
N LYS A 58 5.00 -16.46 41.67
CA LYS A 58 4.53 -17.58 40.86
C LYS A 58 3.54 -17.18 39.80
N ILE A 59 3.66 -17.80 38.63
CA ILE A 59 2.63 -17.85 37.60
C ILE A 59 2.35 -19.31 37.27
N ASN A 60 1.09 -19.64 37.04
CA ASN A 60 0.67 -21.03 36.75
C ASN A 60 1.18 -22.05 37.80
N GLY A 61 1.24 -21.64 39.07
CA GLY A 61 1.69 -22.48 40.19
C GLY A 61 3.21 -22.68 40.32
N ASN A 62 4.01 -22.17 39.37
CA ASN A 62 5.46 -22.32 39.35
C ASN A 62 6.14 -20.97 39.57
N VAL A 63 7.32 -20.97 40.20
CA VAL A 63 8.15 -19.75 40.26
C VAL A 63 8.51 -19.36 38.84
N ILE A 64 8.38 -18.08 38.51
CA ILE A 64 8.64 -17.59 37.15
C ILE A 64 10.08 -17.90 36.73
N SER A 65 10.30 -18.06 35.43
CA SER A 65 11.60 -18.40 34.85
C SER A 65 12.01 -17.47 33.71
N THR A 66 11.05 -16.81 33.06
CA THR A 66 11.30 -15.94 31.91
C THR A 66 11.12 -14.46 32.23
N ARG A 67 11.53 -13.60 31.29
CA ARG A 67 11.35 -12.15 31.41
C ARG A 67 10.02 -11.65 30.85
N THR A 68 9.21 -12.54 30.29
CA THR A 68 7.89 -12.22 29.75
C THR A 68 6.84 -12.94 30.57
N VAL A 69 6.12 -12.18 31.40
CA VAL A 69 5.22 -12.75 32.42
C VAL A 69 3.82 -12.20 32.24
N ASN A 70 2.80 -13.05 32.31
CA ASN A 70 1.39 -12.62 32.27
C ASN A 70 0.68 -13.05 33.56
N LEU A 71 0.09 -12.08 34.25
CA LEU A 71 -0.65 -12.31 35.49
C LEU A 71 -1.88 -13.21 35.29
N SER A 72 -2.38 -13.32 34.06
CA SER A 72 -3.52 -14.16 33.71
C SER A 72 -3.12 -15.54 33.18
N ALA A 73 -1.84 -15.87 33.02
CA ALA A 73 -1.43 -17.20 32.57
C ALA A 73 -1.72 -18.27 33.66
N PRO A 74 -2.29 -19.44 33.30
CA PRO A 74 -2.54 -19.94 31.95
C PRO A 74 -3.92 -19.59 31.38
N GLY A 75 -4.78 -18.91 32.15
CA GLY A 75 -6.16 -18.57 31.74
C GLY A 75 -6.24 -17.62 30.53
N CYS A 76 -5.27 -16.71 30.40
CA CYS A 76 -5.16 -15.72 29.32
C CYS A 76 -6.54 -15.10 28.95
N ASN A 77 -6.83 -14.82 27.68
CA ASN A 77 -8.10 -14.24 27.24
C ASN A 77 -8.49 -14.81 25.87
N ALA A 78 -8.82 -16.10 25.87
CA ALA A 78 -9.25 -16.80 24.67
C ALA A 78 -10.57 -16.18 24.15
N PRO A 79 -10.78 -16.09 22.82
CA PRO A 79 -9.93 -16.68 21.78
C PRO A 79 -8.78 -15.79 21.28
N HIS A 80 -8.68 -14.54 21.71
CA HIS A 80 -7.71 -13.57 21.17
C HIS A 80 -6.29 -13.77 21.73
N THR A 81 -6.20 -14.05 23.02
CA THR A 81 -4.96 -14.25 23.75
C THR A 81 -4.94 -15.67 24.31
N LEU A 82 -3.94 -16.45 23.91
CA LEU A 82 -3.82 -17.88 24.20
C LEU A 82 -2.58 -18.16 25.06
N TYR A 83 -2.67 -19.20 25.91
CA TYR A 83 -1.51 -19.74 26.60
C TYR A 83 -0.79 -20.74 25.69
N LEU A 84 0.35 -20.32 25.14
CA LEU A 84 1.15 -21.10 24.19
C LEU A 84 2.61 -21.15 24.71
N PRO A 85 2.97 -22.15 25.54
CA PRO A 85 4.31 -22.25 26.14
C PRO A 85 5.47 -22.27 25.12
N GLY A 86 5.24 -22.83 23.93
CA GLY A 86 6.20 -22.84 22.82
C GLY A 86 6.14 -21.60 21.92
N GLY A 87 5.36 -20.58 22.30
CA GLY A 87 5.17 -19.34 21.56
C GLY A 87 5.96 -18.16 22.09
N VAL A 88 5.72 -17.00 21.50
CA VAL A 88 6.34 -15.72 21.92
C VAL A 88 5.96 -15.28 23.34
N GLY A 89 4.90 -15.84 23.93
CA GLY A 89 4.57 -15.63 25.35
C GLY A 89 5.42 -16.46 26.31
N GLY A 90 6.01 -17.56 25.85
CA GLY A 90 6.77 -18.49 26.70
C GLY A 90 5.90 -19.20 27.76
N VAL A 91 6.58 -19.87 28.69
CA VAL A 91 5.95 -20.67 29.76
C VAL A 91 5.24 -19.83 30.83
N ASP A 92 5.63 -18.57 31.01
CA ASP A 92 5.12 -17.66 32.04
C ASP A 92 4.18 -16.56 31.48
N GLY A 93 4.00 -16.51 30.17
CA GLY A 93 3.28 -15.43 29.49
C GLY A 93 2.18 -15.91 28.56
N CYS A 94 1.50 -14.95 27.94
CA CYS A 94 0.44 -15.21 26.96
C CYS A 94 0.87 -14.78 25.55
N THR A 95 0.18 -15.30 24.53
CA THR A 95 0.44 -14.99 23.11
C THR A 95 -0.85 -14.52 22.43
N TYR A 96 -0.79 -13.43 21.65
CA TYR A 96 -1.93 -12.87 20.94
C TYR A 96 -2.01 -13.38 19.49
N ASP A 97 -3.15 -13.98 19.15
CA ASP A 97 -3.45 -14.49 17.82
C ASP A 97 -4.05 -13.37 16.94
N TYR A 98 -3.17 -12.50 16.45
CA TYR A 98 -3.58 -11.39 15.58
C TYR A 98 -4.12 -11.85 14.21
N MET A 99 -3.86 -13.10 13.81
CA MET A 99 -4.27 -13.62 12.49
C MET A 99 -5.79 -13.71 12.37
N ARG A 100 -6.50 -13.86 13.49
CA ARG A 100 -7.97 -13.90 13.56
C ARG A 100 -8.63 -12.55 13.29
N ASP A 101 -7.88 -11.46 13.45
CA ASP A 101 -8.38 -10.10 13.32
C ASP A 101 -8.08 -9.48 11.95
N ILE A 102 -7.40 -10.22 11.08
CA ILE A 102 -7.00 -9.76 9.74
C ILE A 102 -8.20 -9.79 8.79
N GLU A 103 -8.30 -8.72 8.00
CA GLU A 103 -9.20 -8.62 6.87
C GLU A 103 -8.52 -9.13 5.59
N LEU A 104 -9.18 -10.07 4.88
CA LEU A 104 -8.72 -10.60 3.60
C LEU A 104 -9.12 -9.71 2.42
N SER A 105 -10.29 -9.08 2.52
CA SER A 105 -10.75 -8.08 1.56
C SER A 105 -11.53 -7.00 2.31
N PRO A 106 -11.21 -5.72 2.10
CA PRO A 106 -11.93 -4.63 2.73
C PRO A 106 -13.33 -4.48 2.19
N LYS A 107 -14.20 -3.86 3.01
CA LYS A 107 -15.45 -3.31 2.50
C LYS A 107 -15.10 -2.27 1.43
N THR A 108 -15.73 -2.32 0.27
CA THR A 108 -15.55 -1.31 -0.77
C THR A 108 -16.87 -0.82 -1.34
N GLU A 109 -16.91 0.46 -1.68
CA GLU A 109 -18.00 1.12 -2.41
C GLU A 109 -17.39 1.82 -3.60
N LYS A 110 -17.85 1.51 -4.81
CA LYS A 110 -17.32 2.06 -6.06
C LYS A 110 -18.45 2.63 -6.90
N THR A 111 -18.19 3.79 -7.48
CA THR A 111 -19.07 4.43 -8.45
C THR A 111 -18.22 4.84 -9.63
N SER A 112 -18.67 4.53 -10.84
CA SER A 112 -18.03 5.01 -12.05
C SER A 112 -19.03 5.51 -13.08
N LEU A 113 -18.58 6.46 -13.89
CA LEU A 113 -19.29 7.02 -15.02
C LEU A 113 -18.30 7.05 -16.19
N LEU A 114 -18.71 6.54 -17.34
CA LEU A 114 -18.03 6.74 -18.62
C LEU A 114 -19.05 7.28 -19.62
N SER A 115 -18.75 8.39 -20.27
CA SER A 115 -19.61 8.96 -21.29
C SER A 115 -18.79 9.42 -22.49
N ARG A 116 -19.42 9.32 -23.67
CA ARG A 116 -18.86 9.75 -24.94
C ARG A 116 -19.94 10.36 -25.83
N GLY A 117 -19.65 11.53 -26.37
CA GLY A 117 -20.45 12.21 -27.38
C GLY A 117 -19.62 12.46 -28.63
N VAL A 118 -20.25 12.36 -29.80
CA VAL A 118 -19.67 12.72 -31.10
C VAL A 118 -20.64 13.64 -31.81
N LEU A 119 -20.13 14.74 -32.34
CA LEU A 119 -20.86 15.71 -33.14
C LEU A 119 -20.23 15.74 -34.54
N GLN A 120 -21.02 15.35 -35.55
CA GLN A 120 -20.64 15.55 -36.94
C GLN A 120 -20.85 17.03 -37.31
N LEU A 121 -19.78 17.75 -37.66
CA LEU A 121 -19.88 19.15 -38.09
C LEU A 121 -20.16 19.28 -39.60
N THR A 122 -19.47 18.47 -40.39
CA THR A 122 -19.59 18.33 -41.85
C THR A 122 -19.32 16.88 -42.22
N PRO A 123 -19.54 16.39 -43.46
CA PRO A 123 -19.18 15.01 -43.81
C PRO A 123 -17.73 14.62 -43.48
N ASP A 124 -16.80 15.58 -43.54
CA ASP A 124 -15.37 15.34 -43.37
C ASP A 124 -14.84 15.66 -41.96
N HIS A 125 -15.65 16.23 -41.06
CA HIS A 125 -15.19 16.72 -39.76
C HIS A 125 -16.13 16.32 -38.61
N GLN A 126 -15.54 15.75 -37.55
CA GLN A 126 -16.21 15.39 -36.30
C GLN A 126 -15.51 16.00 -35.09
N LEU A 127 -16.31 16.43 -34.12
CA LEU A 127 -15.85 16.69 -32.76
C LEU A 127 -16.30 15.55 -31.85
N PHE A 128 -15.50 15.25 -30.83
CA PHE A 128 -15.89 14.29 -29.81
C PHE A 128 -15.49 14.78 -28.41
N ALA A 129 -16.24 14.32 -27.42
CA ALA A 129 -15.95 14.56 -26.01
C ALA A 129 -16.12 13.25 -25.24
N GLU A 130 -15.18 12.96 -24.35
CA GLU A 130 -15.26 11.86 -23.39
C GLU A 130 -15.12 12.38 -21.97
N LEU A 131 -15.97 11.88 -21.08
CA LEU A 131 -15.89 12.14 -19.64
C LEU A 131 -15.82 10.79 -18.95
N SER A 132 -14.81 10.60 -18.09
CA SER A 132 -14.78 9.48 -17.16
C SER A 132 -14.64 9.97 -15.73
N TYR A 133 -15.39 9.38 -14.82
CA TYR A 133 -15.29 9.61 -13.39
C TYR A 133 -15.31 8.26 -12.68
N SER A 134 -14.49 8.11 -11.65
CA SER A 134 -14.49 6.96 -10.77
C SER A 134 -14.24 7.43 -9.35
N ARG A 135 -14.98 6.87 -8.40
CA ARG A 135 -14.75 7.03 -6.97
C ARG A 135 -14.82 5.67 -6.31
N ALA A 136 -13.79 5.31 -5.58
CA ALA A 136 -13.72 4.10 -4.78
C ALA A 136 -13.43 4.49 -3.33
N ARG A 137 -14.28 4.04 -2.41
CA ARG A 137 -14.06 4.08 -0.97
C ARG A 137 -13.76 2.67 -0.50
N SER A 138 -12.69 2.49 0.26
CA SER A 138 -12.32 1.22 0.87
C SER A 138 -12.07 1.45 2.36
N TRP A 139 -12.60 0.58 3.21
CA TRP A 139 -12.34 0.62 4.64
C TRP A 139 -11.38 -0.50 4.97
N TYR A 140 -10.14 -0.15 5.28
CA TYR A 140 -9.12 -1.09 5.71
C TYR A 140 -9.21 -1.25 7.22
N VAL A 141 -9.48 -2.47 7.67
CA VAL A 141 -9.50 -2.79 9.10
C VAL A 141 -8.24 -3.58 9.46
N GLY A 142 -7.30 -2.89 10.08
CA GLY A 142 -6.17 -3.50 10.77
C GLY A 142 -6.56 -3.96 12.18
N THR A 143 -5.75 -4.82 12.74
CA THR A 143 -5.88 -5.23 14.13
C THR A 143 -5.81 -4.04 15.09
N SER A 144 -6.40 -4.17 16.28
CA SER A 144 -6.26 -3.20 17.38
C SER A 144 -4.83 -2.78 17.64
N ASN A 145 -4.65 -1.55 18.13
CA ASN A 145 -3.33 -1.02 18.46
C ASN A 145 -2.66 -1.82 19.58
N ARG A 146 -1.33 -1.80 19.59
CA ARG A 146 -0.51 -2.34 20.68
C ARG A 146 0.38 -1.24 21.22
N VAL A 147 0.73 -1.34 22.50
CA VAL A 147 1.61 -0.38 23.16
C VAL A 147 2.49 -1.07 24.18
N ASP A 148 3.72 -0.58 24.33
CA ASP A 148 4.59 -0.88 25.45
C ASP A 148 4.50 0.32 26.39
N ALA A 149 3.76 0.15 27.48
CA ALA A 149 3.51 1.22 28.46
C ALA A 149 4.33 0.96 29.71
N ASP A 150 5.15 1.92 30.13
CA ASP A 150 5.85 1.86 31.40
C ASP A 150 4.88 2.20 32.54
N ILE A 151 4.71 1.26 33.47
CA ILE A 151 3.75 1.34 34.56
C ILE A 151 4.47 1.12 35.89
N ASP A 152 4.20 1.99 36.87
CA ASP A 152 4.70 1.78 38.23
C ASP A 152 4.11 0.48 38.81
N VAL A 153 4.96 -0.34 39.40
CA VAL A 153 4.63 -1.62 40.02
C VAL A 153 3.46 -1.54 41.00
N GLY A 154 3.23 -0.40 41.66
CA GLY A 154 2.09 -0.16 42.55
C GLY A 154 0.73 -0.18 41.86
N LEU A 155 0.70 0.04 40.54
CA LEU A 155 -0.49 -0.05 39.70
C LEU A 155 -0.67 -1.44 39.07
N ILE A 156 0.25 -2.38 39.30
CA ILE A 156 0.22 -3.71 38.70
C ILE A 156 -0.39 -4.72 39.69
N PRO A 157 -1.58 -5.28 39.38
CA PRO A 157 -2.21 -6.29 40.22
C PRO A 157 -1.26 -7.48 40.44
N GLY A 158 -1.22 -8.03 41.64
CA GLY A 158 -0.37 -9.19 41.95
C GLY A 158 1.11 -8.86 42.25
N LEU A 159 1.61 -7.67 41.90
CA LEU A 159 2.98 -7.25 42.27
C LEU A 159 3.04 -6.38 43.52
N ALA A 160 1.92 -5.88 44.03
CA ALA A 160 1.87 -4.99 45.20
C ALA A 160 2.53 -5.58 46.48
N GLY A 161 2.60 -6.91 46.60
CA GLY A 161 3.21 -7.60 47.75
C GLY A 161 4.70 -7.90 47.61
N THR A 162 5.31 -7.60 46.46
CA THR A 162 6.68 -7.99 46.10
C THR A 162 7.72 -7.00 46.62
N SER A 163 8.99 -7.41 46.62
CA SER A 163 10.15 -6.54 46.86
C SER A 163 10.20 -5.37 45.88
N LEU A 164 9.82 -5.57 44.61
CA LEU A 164 9.75 -4.51 43.61
C LEU A 164 8.82 -3.37 44.04
N ALA A 165 7.65 -3.70 44.60
CA ALA A 165 6.70 -2.70 45.11
C ALA A 165 7.21 -1.90 46.32
N ARG A 166 8.23 -2.41 47.02
CA ARG A 166 8.87 -1.74 48.17
C ARG A 166 10.22 -1.12 47.83
N SER A 167 10.72 -1.31 46.61
CA SER A 167 12.01 -0.78 46.17
C SER A 167 12.00 0.75 46.16
N GLU A 168 13.10 1.36 46.60
CA GLU A 168 13.37 2.80 46.45
C GLU A 168 13.98 3.13 45.08
N ASP A 169 14.44 2.12 44.33
CA ASP A 169 14.95 2.29 42.98
C ASP A 169 13.80 2.42 41.97
N ALA A 170 13.61 3.62 41.45
CA ALA A 170 12.59 3.93 40.45
C ALA A 170 12.70 3.08 39.18
N ALA A 171 13.90 2.65 38.78
CA ALA A 171 14.09 1.80 37.61
C ALA A 171 13.54 0.38 37.84
N LEU A 172 13.65 -0.14 39.07
CA LEU A 172 13.06 -1.43 39.44
C LEU A 172 11.53 -1.37 39.56
N ARG A 173 10.99 -0.19 39.91
CA ARG A 173 9.54 0.04 40.01
C ARG A 173 8.84 0.22 38.67
N SER A 174 9.54 0.69 37.64
CA SER A 174 8.97 0.88 36.31
C SER A 174 8.97 -0.44 35.52
N ILE A 175 7.80 -1.00 35.27
CA ILE A 175 7.64 -2.25 34.52
C ILE A 175 6.99 -1.92 33.18
N THR A 176 7.66 -2.29 32.09
CA THR A 176 7.08 -2.18 30.76
C THR A 176 5.97 -3.23 30.60
N VAL A 177 4.76 -2.79 30.34
CA VAL A 177 3.58 -3.61 30.08
C VAL A 177 3.24 -3.54 28.60
N ARG A 178 3.48 -4.66 27.91
CA ARG A 178 3.22 -4.85 26.50
C ARG A 178 1.78 -5.33 26.32
N THR A 179 0.88 -4.43 25.92
CA THR A 179 -0.57 -4.67 25.90
C THR A 179 -1.24 -4.37 24.55
N ARG A 180 -2.40 -4.98 24.35
CA ARG A 180 -3.28 -4.80 23.18
C ARG A 180 -4.50 -3.96 23.57
N MET A 181 -4.82 -2.97 22.74
CA MET A 181 -5.89 -2.02 23.02
C MET A 181 -7.23 -2.50 22.47
N LEU A 182 -7.75 -3.62 22.98
CA LEU A 182 -9.01 -4.18 22.47
C LEU A 182 -10.21 -3.25 22.67
N GLU A 183 -10.24 -2.52 23.80
CA GLU A 183 -11.30 -1.54 24.11
C GLU A 183 -11.28 -0.32 23.17
N ALA A 184 -10.15 -0.04 22.50
CA ALA A 184 -10.03 1.06 21.54
C ALA A 184 -10.63 0.71 20.17
N GLY A 185 -10.91 -0.57 19.93
CA GLY A 185 -11.34 -1.09 18.64
C GLY A 185 -10.19 -1.39 17.69
N SER A 186 -10.56 -1.89 16.51
CA SER A 186 -9.65 -2.18 15.41
C SER A 186 -9.27 -0.90 14.66
N ARG A 187 -7.98 -0.76 14.31
CA ARG A 187 -7.49 0.36 13.49
C ARG A 187 -8.22 0.36 12.15
N THR A 188 -9.02 1.37 11.90
CA THR A 188 -9.85 1.46 10.69
C THR A 188 -9.51 2.74 9.96
N SER A 189 -9.08 2.61 8.71
CA SER A 189 -8.82 3.74 7.81
C SER A 189 -9.75 3.67 6.60
N GLN A 190 -10.29 4.80 6.19
CA GLN A 190 -11.07 4.95 4.96
C GLN A 190 -10.19 5.56 3.88
N LEU A 191 -9.89 4.78 2.85
CA LEU A 191 -9.20 5.25 1.66
C LEU A 191 -10.23 5.62 0.58
N THR A 192 -10.24 6.89 0.17
CA THR A 192 -11.04 7.37 -0.96
C THR A 192 -10.12 7.68 -2.15
N SER A 193 -10.25 6.94 -3.25
CA SER A 193 -9.62 7.25 -4.54
C SER A 193 -10.65 7.83 -5.48
N THR A 194 -10.40 9.01 -6.05
CA THR A 194 -11.26 9.68 -7.03
C THR A 194 -10.46 10.02 -8.27
N GLY A 195 -10.82 9.43 -9.40
CA GLY A 195 -10.23 9.70 -10.71
C GLY A 195 -11.24 10.37 -11.64
N SER A 196 -10.85 11.43 -12.32
CA SER A 196 -11.63 12.05 -13.39
C SER A 196 -10.79 12.34 -14.62
N ARG A 197 -11.42 12.27 -15.79
CA ARG A 197 -10.82 12.58 -17.08
C ARG A 197 -11.83 13.30 -17.96
N VAL A 198 -11.36 14.37 -18.59
CA VAL A 198 -12.06 15.06 -19.66
C VAL A 198 -11.16 14.99 -20.90
N LEU A 199 -11.69 14.47 -21.99
CA LEU A 199 -11.05 14.44 -23.29
C LEU A 199 -11.93 15.19 -24.28
N LEU A 200 -11.36 16.16 -24.98
CA LEU A 200 -12.01 16.86 -26.08
C LEU A 200 -11.16 16.65 -27.31
N GLY A 201 -11.75 16.29 -28.44
CA GLY A 201 -10.97 16.09 -29.65
C GLY A 201 -11.74 16.35 -30.92
N ALA A 202 -10.98 16.37 -32.01
CA ALA A 202 -11.47 16.59 -33.36
C ALA A 202 -10.80 15.58 -34.29
N THR A 203 -11.59 14.99 -35.18
CA THR A 203 -11.09 14.12 -36.26
C THR A 203 -11.67 14.57 -37.58
N GLY A 204 -10.97 14.30 -38.67
CA GLY A 204 -11.50 14.57 -40.00
C GLY A 204 -10.47 14.53 -41.10
N VAL A 205 -10.85 15.04 -42.28
CA VAL A 205 -9.96 15.15 -43.45
C VAL A 205 -9.78 16.61 -43.82
N LEU A 206 -8.52 17.08 -43.91
CA LEU A 206 -8.19 18.43 -44.33
C LEU A 206 -7.09 18.40 -45.40
N GLY A 207 -7.38 18.91 -46.60
CA GLY A 207 -6.39 18.94 -47.69
C GLY A 207 -5.89 17.55 -48.12
N GLY A 208 -6.72 16.52 -47.98
CA GLY A 208 -6.39 15.12 -48.26
C GLY A 208 -5.55 14.44 -47.17
N TRP A 209 -5.41 15.06 -45.99
CA TRP A 209 -4.82 14.45 -44.79
C TRP A 209 -5.90 14.11 -43.79
N ASP A 210 -5.93 12.87 -43.32
CA ASP A 210 -6.67 12.51 -42.12
C ASP A 210 -5.96 13.14 -40.91
N TYR A 211 -6.71 13.76 -40.02
CA TYR A 211 -6.19 14.29 -38.76
C TYR A 211 -6.99 13.79 -37.57
N ASP A 212 -6.32 13.75 -36.43
CA ASP A 212 -6.89 13.47 -35.12
C ASP A 212 -6.09 14.29 -34.10
N ALA A 213 -6.79 15.13 -33.35
CA ALA A 213 -6.20 15.99 -32.34
C ALA A 213 -7.04 15.97 -31.08
N ALA A 214 -6.39 15.96 -29.92
CA ALA A 214 -7.07 15.87 -28.64
C ALA A 214 -6.42 16.71 -27.54
N LEU A 215 -7.27 17.12 -26.60
CA LEU A 215 -6.94 17.77 -25.34
C LEU A 215 -7.43 16.87 -24.20
N ASN A 216 -6.54 16.50 -23.29
CA ASN A 216 -6.85 15.66 -22.14
C ASN A 216 -6.52 16.39 -20.84
N HIS A 217 -7.45 16.40 -19.90
CA HIS A 217 -7.20 16.74 -18.50
C HIS A 217 -7.59 15.55 -17.64
N SER A 218 -6.65 15.02 -16.85
CA SER A 218 -6.88 13.94 -15.91
C SER A 218 -6.47 14.36 -14.50
N LEU A 219 -7.30 14.02 -13.52
CA LEU A 219 -7.08 14.27 -12.11
C LEU A 219 -7.27 12.96 -11.35
N ASN A 220 -6.33 12.65 -10.45
CA ASN A 220 -6.49 11.57 -9.48
C ASN A 220 -6.22 12.11 -8.09
N VAL A 221 -7.14 11.89 -7.16
CA VAL A 221 -7.03 12.30 -5.75
C VAL A 221 -7.20 11.07 -4.87
N VAL A 222 -6.27 10.86 -3.96
CA VAL A 222 -6.33 9.81 -2.94
C VAL A 222 -6.31 10.46 -1.56
N SER A 223 -7.30 10.13 -0.75
CA SER A 223 -7.49 10.61 0.61
C SER A 223 -7.50 9.41 1.54
N ASP A 224 -6.64 9.42 2.56
CA ASP A 224 -6.56 8.40 3.60
C ASP A 224 -6.99 9.02 4.93
N ARG A 225 -8.05 8.49 5.51
CA ARG A 225 -8.67 9.00 6.71
C ARG A 225 -8.66 7.94 7.80
N ASP A 226 -8.04 8.22 8.92
CA ASP A 226 -8.23 7.41 10.12
C ASP A 226 -9.61 7.70 10.68
N VAL A 227 -10.39 6.66 10.96
CA VAL A 227 -11.79 6.81 11.39
C VAL A 227 -12.09 6.15 12.73
N HIS A 228 -11.27 5.17 13.15
CA HIS A 228 -11.43 4.48 14.42
C HIS A 228 -10.18 3.68 14.80
N GLY A 229 -9.95 3.43 16.10
CA GLY A 229 -8.88 2.57 16.62
C GLY A 229 -7.47 3.17 16.61
N TYR A 230 -7.30 4.35 16.03
CA TYR A 230 -6.09 5.16 16.10
C TYR A 230 -6.20 6.20 17.22
N LEU A 231 -5.12 6.41 17.95
CA LEU A 231 -5.08 7.25 19.15
C LEU A 231 -3.79 8.07 19.18
N PRO A 232 -3.77 9.27 19.79
CA PRO A 232 -2.53 10.01 20.01
C PRO A 232 -1.57 9.22 20.89
N TYR A 233 -0.34 9.02 20.44
CA TYR A 233 0.66 8.18 21.13
C TYR A 233 0.93 8.67 22.56
N ASP A 234 1.28 9.94 22.72
CA ASP A 234 1.67 10.53 24.01
C ASP A 234 0.53 10.50 25.03
N ALA A 235 -0.68 10.88 24.61
CA ALA A 235 -1.85 10.91 25.49
C ALA A 235 -2.29 9.51 25.91
N THR A 236 -2.11 8.51 25.03
CA THR A 236 -2.40 7.11 25.32
C THR A 236 -1.44 6.56 26.37
N LEU A 237 -0.12 6.77 26.19
CA LEU A 237 0.88 6.35 27.17
C LEU A 237 0.66 7.01 28.54
N LYS A 238 0.34 8.30 28.54
CA LYS A 238 -0.03 9.01 29.77
C LYS A 238 -1.24 8.37 30.45
N GLY A 239 -2.26 7.96 29.69
CA GLY A 239 -3.44 7.26 30.21
C GLY A 239 -3.10 5.96 30.96
N TYR A 240 -2.11 5.19 30.48
CA TYR A 240 -1.61 4.01 31.18
C TYR A 240 -0.76 4.36 32.40
N ALA A 241 0.16 5.33 32.26
CA ALA A 241 1.03 5.77 33.35
C ALA A 241 0.25 6.33 34.55
N ASP A 242 -0.85 7.04 34.29
CA ASP A 242 -1.75 7.58 35.32
C ASP A 242 -2.74 6.53 35.89
N GLY A 243 -2.73 5.29 35.37
CA GLY A 243 -3.63 4.22 35.80
C GLY A 243 -5.09 4.39 35.35
N LEU A 244 -5.38 5.30 34.41
CA LEU A 244 -6.74 5.50 33.86
C LEU A 244 -7.11 4.39 32.87
N LEU A 245 -6.15 3.96 32.04
CA LEU A 245 -6.29 2.83 31.14
C LEU A 245 -5.75 1.58 31.82
N ASN A 246 -6.55 0.51 31.85
CA ASN A 246 -6.17 -0.74 32.50
C ASN A 246 -5.64 -1.75 31.47
N PRO A 247 -4.36 -2.16 31.53
CA PRO A 247 -3.83 -3.14 30.60
C PRO A 247 -4.11 -4.59 31.04
N PHE A 248 -4.62 -4.81 32.27
CA PHE A 248 -4.76 -6.13 32.88
C PHE A 248 -6.20 -6.66 32.88
N GLY A 249 -7.15 -5.85 32.41
CA GLY A 249 -8.57 -6.17 32.37
C GLY A 249 -9.36 -4.95 31.89
N PRO A 250 -10.69 -4.98 31.94
CA PRO A 250 -11.52 -3.86 31.51
C PRO A 250 -11.13 -2.54 32.19
N SER A 251 -11.13 -1.46 31.42
CA SER A 251 -10.91 -0.11 31.93
C SER A 251 -12.16 0.39 32.68
N SER A 252 -11.95 1.31 33.62
CA SER A 252 -13.06 1.98 34.32
C SER A 252 -13.88 2.85 33.37
N ALA A 253 -15.05 3.33 33.81
CA ALA A 253 -15.85 4.29 33.04
C ALA A 253 -15.07 5.57 32.67
N ALA A 254 -14.18 6.04 33.57
CA ALA A 254 -13.30 7.17 33.30
C ALA A 254 -12.23 6.83 32.24
N GLY A 255 -11.66 5.62 32.31
CA GLY A 255 -10.71 5.11 31.31
C GLY A 255 -11.35 4.97 29.93
N LEU A 256 -12.55 4.42 29.84
CA LEU A 256 -13.31 4.32 28.59
C LEU A 256 -13.67 5.70 28.03
N SER A 257 -14.01 6.67 28.89
CA SER A 257 -14.27 8.05 28.47
C SER A 257 -13.01 8.70 27.87
N LEU A 258 -11.84 8.53 28.52
CA LEU A 258 -10.56 8.96 27.97
C LEU A 258 -10.28 8.27 26.62
N LEU A 259 -10.46 6.96 26.54
CA LEU A 259 -10.17 6.21 25.32
C LEU A 259 -11.03 6.66 24.14
N ASN A 260 -12.31 6.94 24.39
CA ASN A 260 -13.24 7.46 23.38
C ASN A 260 -12.90 8.89 22.95
N SER A 261 -12.42 9.74 23.86
CA SER A 261 -12.03 11.12 23.52
C SER A 261 -10.72 11.18 22.73
N LEU A 262 -9.88 10.15 22.83
CA LEU A 262 -8.63 10.01 22.10
C LEU A 262 -8.80 9.41 20.69
N GLN A 263 -9.99 8.98 20.28
CA GLN A 263 -10.21 8.41 18.94
C GLN A 263 -9.91 9.42 17.83
N ILE A 264 -8.96 9.08 16.96
CA ILE A 264 -8.61 9.89 15.80
C ILE A 264 -9.64 9.66 14.70
N ASN A 265 -10.24 10.76 14.22
CA ASN A 265 -11.13 10.79 13.07
C ASN A 265 -10.77 11.98 12.17
N GLU A 266 -9.71 11.85 11.37
CA GLU A 266 -9.21 12.90 10.48
C GLU A 266 -8.52 12.37 9.21
N GLU A 267 -8.43 13.19 8.17
CA GLU A 267 -7.65 12.86 6.98
C GLU A 267 -6.17 13.00 7.32
N VAL A 268 -5.44 11.89 7.33
CA VAL A 268 -4.02 11.84 7.72
C VAL A 268 -3.09 11.91 6.52
N ARG A 269 -3.53 11.46 5.33
CA ARG A 269 -2.77 11.59 4.08
C ARG A 269 -3.65 12.03 2.93
N HIS A 270 -3.10 12.91 2.10
CA HIS A 270 -3.75 13.40 0.89
C HIS A 270 -2.75 13.43 -0.28
N ALA A 271 -3.10 12.83 -1.40
CA ALA A 271 -2.27 12.83 -2.60
C ALA A 271 -3.08 13.25 -3.82
N ARG A 272 -2.48 14.08 -4.68
CA ARG A 272 -3.11 14.58 -5.91
C ARG A 272 -2.16 14.47 -7.09
N GLY A 273 -2.62 13.81 -8.15
CA GLY A 273 -1.94 13.71 -9.44
C GLY A 273 -2.74 14.39 -10.55
N THR A 274 -2.09 15.16 -11.41
CA THR A 274 -2.70 15.74 -12.61
C THR A 274 -1.90 15.42 -13.86
N MET A 275 -2.61 15.21 -14.97
CA MET A 275 -2.02 15.01 -16.28
C MET A 275 -2.79 15.81 -17.32
N ASP A 276 -2.12 16.78 -17.92
CA ASP A 276 -2.63 17.58 -19.02
C ASP A 276 -1.92 17.15 -20.30
N THR A 277 -2.64 16.92 -21.39
CA THR A 277 -2.04 16.49 -22.67
C THR A 277 -2.68 17.23 -23.83
N VAL A 278 -1.83 17.60 -24.79
CA VAL A 278 -2.22 18.05 -26.12
C VAL A 278 -1.49 17.18 -27.11
N ASP A 279 -2.23 16.49 -27.97
CA ASP A 279 -1.65 15.66 -29.02
C ASP A 279 -2.37 15.85 -30.35
N ALA A 280 -1.62 15.65 -31.43
CA ALA A 280 -2.14 15.68 -32.78
C ALA A 280 -1.36 14.70 -33.66
N LYS A 281 -2.09 14.04 -34.55
CA LYS A 281 -1.52 13.22 -35.63
C LYS A 281 -2.20 13.54 -36.95
N VAL A 282 -1.44 13.42 -38.02
CA VAL A 282 -1.91 13.51 -39.39
C VAL A 282 -1.43 12.29 -40.17
N SER A 283 -2.25 11.78 -41.08
CA SER A 283 -1.87 10.67 -41.96
C SER A 283 -2.39 10.84 -43.37
N ARG A 284 -1.66 10.29 -44.34
CA ARG A 284 -2.03 10.34 -45.76
C ARG A 284 -1.31 9.26 -46.58
N ALA A 285 -1.94 8.86 -47.69
CA ALA A 285 -1.28 8.12 -48.76
C ALA A 285 -0.29 9.01 -49.54
N LEU A 286 0.99 8.63 -49.56
CA LEU A 286 2.04 9.31 -50.32
C LEU A 286 2.07 8.91 -51.80
N GLY A 287 1.58 7.73 -52.12
CA GLY A 287 1.58 7.18 -53.48
C GLY A 287 1.19 5.71 -53.49
N LYS A 288 1.15 5.12 -54.69
CA LYS A 288 0.83 3.70 -54.86
C LYS A 288 2.09 2.84 -54.98
N LEU A 289 2.08 1.72 -54.29
CA LEU A 289 3.00 0.60 -54.44
C LEU A 289 2.25 -0.60 -55.03
N ALA A 290 2.97 -1.68 -55.39
CA ALA A 290 2.34 -2.84 -56.02
C ALA A 290 1.38 -3.61 -55.09
N GLY A 291 1.51 -3.44 -53.76
CA GLY A 291 0.64 -4.05 -52.76
C GLY A 291 -0.47 -3.15 -52.23
N GLY A 292 -0.46 -1.85 -52.50
CA GLY A 292 -1.41 -0.89 -51.94
C GLY A 292 -0.81 0.51 -51.79
N ASP A 293 -1.47 1.37 -51.02
CA ASP A 293 -1.02 2.74 -50.80
C ASP A 293 0.13 2.79 -49.78
N LEU A 294 1.18 3.57 -50.09
CA LEU A 294 2.24 3.91 -49.14
C LEU A 294 1.70 4.95 -48.16
N MET A 295 1.49 4.57 -46.90
CA MET A 295 0.91 5.44 -45.89
C MET A 295 1.99 6.07 -45.01
N LEU A 296 1.89 7.38 -44.79
CA LEU A 296 2.68 8.12 -43.82
C LEU A 296 1.76 8.64 -42.71
N ALA A 297 2.22 8.51 -41.47
CA ALA A 297 1.65 9.22 -40.32
C ALA A 297 2.74 10.02 -39.61
N LEU A 298 2.39 11.24 -39.19
CA LEU A 298 3.23 12.13 -38.40
C LEU A 298 2.42 12.60 -37.19
N GLY A 299 3.07 12.74 -36.04
CA GLY A 299 2.37 13.30 -34.89
C GLY A 299 3.29 13.80 -33.80
N GLY A 300 2.67 14.46 -32.82
CA GLY A 300 3.36 15.02 -31.68
C GLY A 300 2.46 15.09 -30.46
N GLU A 301 3.09 15.15 -29.30
CA GLU A 301 2.43 15.18 -28.00
C GLU A 301 3.20 16.12 -27.07
N VAL A 302 2.48 16.93 -26.31
CA VAL A 302 2.99 17.64 -25.14
C VAL A 302 2.15 17.25 -23.94
N ARG A 303 2.80 16.73 -22.90
CA ARG A 303 2.16 16.25 -21.69
C ARG A 303 2.79 16.87 -20.46
N ARG A 304 1.97 17.38 -19.54
CA ARG A 304 2.41 17.88 -18.24
C ARG A 304 1.86 17.02 -17.13
N GLU A 305 2.75 16.48 -16.31
CA GLU A 305 2.43 15.63 -15.17
C GLU A 305 2.78 16.37 -13.88
N ARG A 306 1.89 16.35 -12.88
CA ARG A 306 2.17 16.82 -11.52
C ARG A 306 1.72 15.78 -10.51
N ALA A 307 2.47 15.61 -9.45
CA ALA A 307 2.13 14.75 -8.32
C ALA A 307 2.51 15.48 -7.02
N ASN A 308 1.57 15.56 -6.10
CA ASN A 308 1.82 16.04 -4.75
C ASN A 308 1.26 15.07 -3.71
N SER A 309 1.85 15.09 -2.53
CA SER A 309 1.38 14.37 -1.36
C SER A 309 1.57 15.23 -0.12
N ARG A 310 0.67 15.11 0.84
CA ARG A 310 0.70 15.83 2.11
C ARG A 310 0.23 14.92 3.24
N GLY A 311 0.88 15.03 4.40
CA GLY A 311 0.40 14.46 5.66
C GLY A 311 -0.29 15.53 6.53
N SER A 312 -1.21 15.11 7.40
CA SER A 312 -1.77 16.00 8.44
C SER A 312 -0.69 16.40 9.45
N ALA A 313 -0.95 17.46 10.22
CA ALA A 313 -0.04 17.88 11.28
C ALA A 313 0.19 16.74 12.30
N LEU A 314 -0.89 16.06 12.70
CA LEU A 314 -0.86 14.95 13.64
C LEU A 314 -0.07 13.75 13.11
N LEU A 315 -0.25 13.42 11.83
CA LEU A 315 0.57 12.40 11.20
C LEU A 315 2.03 12.84 11.23
N THR A 316 2.36 14.00 10.66
CA THR A 316 3.76 14.47 10.55
C THR A 316 4.47 14.73 11.89
N SER A 317 3.73 14.84 13.01
CA SER A 317 4.31 14.88 14.35
C SER A 317 4.69 13.50 14.91
N ASP A 318 4.44 12.42 14.17
CA ASP A 318 4.68 11.02 14.57
C ASP A 318 3.94 10.65 15.89
N ASN A 319 2.77 11.27 16.10
CA ASN A 319 1.99 11.13 17.33
C ASN A 319 0.71 10.31 17.10
N ILE A 320 0.70 9.40 16.14
CA ILE A 320 -0.41 8.46 15.90
C ILE A 320 0.06 7.07 16.25
N LEU A 321 -0.55 6.47 17.26
CA LEU A 321 -0.23 5.11 17.68
C LEU A 321 -0.52 4.13 16.54
N GLY A 322 0.52 3.41 16.11
CA GLY A 322 0.44 2.40 15.06
C GLY A 322 0.37 2.96 13.64
N ASP A 323 0.69 4.23 13.43
CA ASP A 323 0.85 4.84 12.10
C ASP A 323 2.12 5.69 11.99
N ASP A 324 3.26 5.04 12.23
CA ASP A 324 4.57 5.69 12.24
C ASP A 324 4.91 6.36 10.90
N THR A 325 5.51 7.54 10.97
CA THR A 325 5.88 8.30 9.79
C THR A 325 7.24 8.99 9.90
N PRO A 326 7.98 9.15 8.80
CA PRO A 326 9.21 9.93 8.76
C PRO A 326 8.95 11.46 8.70
N GLY A 327 7.94 11.93 9.43
CA GLY A 327 7.57 13.34 9.57
C GLY A 327 7.31 14.07 8.25
N LEU A 328 7.93 15.25 8.07
CA LEU A 328 7.71 16.11 6.90
C LEU A 328 8.08 15.50 5.55
N SER A 329 8.81 14.38 5.53
CA SER A 329 9.07 13.63 4.28
C SER A 329 7.81 12.98 3.68
N GLN A 330 6.66 13.09 4.36
CA GLN A 330 5.34 12.83 3.77
C GLN A 330 4.92 13.86 2.72
N ASN A 331 5.50 15.06 2.76
CA ASN A 331 5.09 16.17 1.91
C ASN A 331 5.96 16.24 0.64
N THR A 332 5.33 16.20 -0.52
CA THR A 332 6.00 16.24 -1.82
C THR A 332 5.19 17.07 -2.81
N ASP A 333 5.86 17.76 -3.74
CA ASP A 333 5.20 18.50 -4.83
C ASP A 333 6.14 18.58 -6.04
N ASN A 334 5.86 17.73 -7.03
CA ASN A 334 6.76 17.51 -8.16
C ASN A 334 5.97 17.53 -9.48
N GLY A 335 6.64 17.90 -10.57
CA GLY A 335 6.05 17.81 -11.89
C GLY A 335 7.09 17.77 -12.98
N ARG A 336 6.67 17.36 -14.18
CA ARG A 336 7.49 17.33 -15.37
C ARG A 336 6.67 17.60 -16.62
N THR A 337 7.32 18.17 -17.62
CA THR A 337 6.82 18.22 -18.99
C THR A 337 7.50 17.14 -19.83
N VAL A 338 6.71 16.47 -20.66
CA VAL A 338 7.13 15.47 -21.63
C VAL A 338 6.72 15.97 -23.01
N GLN A 339 7.62 15.89 -23.97
CA GLN A 339 7.38 16.27 -25.36
C GLN A 339 7.75 15.09 -26.24
N ALA A 340 6.94 14.79 -27.24
CA ALA A 340 7.20 13.71 -28.17
C ALA A 340 6.87 14.10 -29.60
N VAL A 341 7.62 13.53 -30.53
CA VAL A 341 7.34 13.56 -31.97
C VAL A 341 7.55 12.17 -32.54
N PHE A 342 6.74 11.79 -33.51
CA PHE A 342 6.84 10.49 -34.16
C PHE A 342 6.51 10.54 -35.65
N ALA A 343 7.04 9.56 -36.36
CA ALA A 343 6.73 9.28 -37.74
C ALA A 343 6.56 7.77 -37.94
N GLU A 344 5.54 7.38 -38.69
CA GLU A 344 5.25 5.99 -39.05
C GLU A 344 5.03 5.86 -40.56
N LEU A 345 5.56 4.79 -41.14
CA LEU A 345 5.47 4.46 -42.55
C LEU A 345 4.96 3.03 -42.69
N ASN A 346 3.89 2.84 -43.46
CA ASN A 346 3.39 1.53 -43.86
C ASN A 346 3.54 1.39 -45.38
N ALA A 347 4.33 0.42 -45.82
CA ALA A 347 4.73 0.23 -47.21
C ALA A 347 4.35 -1.17 -47.71
N PRO A 348 3.17 -1.34 -48.33
CA PRO A 348 2.78 -2.60 -48.96
C PRO A 348 3.53 -2.76 -50.30
N LEU A 349 4.77 -3.22 -50.24
CA LEU A 349 5.66 -3.36 -51.39
C LEU A 349 5.06 -4.24 -52.49
N THR A 350 4.41 -5.34 -52.11
CA THR A 350 3.67 -6.25 -53.01
C THR A 350 2.41 -6.75 -52.32
N LYS A 351 1.54 -7.50 -53.01
CA LYS A 351 0.35 -8.11 -52.40
C LYS A 351 0.68 -9.09 -51.27
N GLN A 352 1.89 -9.67 -51.29
CA GLN A 352 2.37 -10.58 -50.26
C GLN A 352 3.18 -9.87 -49.19
N LEU A 353 3.92 -8.81 -49.53
CA LEU A 353 4.96 -8.23 -48.68
C LEU A 353 4.62 -6.80 -48.24
N GLU A 354 4.55 -6.58 -46.94
CA GLU A 354 4.37 -5.29 -46.30
C GLU A 354 5.51 -5.00 -45.31
N LEU A 355 6.05 -3.79 -45.38
CA LEU A 355 7.02 -3.26 -44.44
C LEU A 355 6.40 -2.17 -43.59
N GLN A 356 6.79 -2.13 -42.32
CA GLN A 356 6.39 -1.09 -41.39
C GLN A 356 7.63 -0.48 -40.76
N PHE A 357 7.73 0.84 -40.75
CA PHE A 357 8.78 1.55 -40.03
C PHE A 357 8.14 2.58 -39.11
N ALA A 358 8.61 2.67 -37.87
CA ALA A 358 8.20 3.71 -36.94
C ALA A 358 9.41 4.28 -36.21
N LEU A 359 9.39 5.58 -35.96
CA LEU A 359 10.40 6.29 -35.19
C LEU A 359 9.72 7.27 -34.25
N ARG A 360 10.03 7.18 -32.96
CA ARG A 360 9.54 8.14 -31.96
C ARG A 360 10.70 8.73 -31.17
N HIS A 361 10.67 10.03 -30.97
CA HIS A 361 11.57 10.74 -30.08
C HIS A 361 10.77 11.36 -28.93
N ASP A 362 11.17 11.08 -27.69
CA ASP A 362 10.56 11.65 -26.48
C ASP A 362 11.63 12.42 -25.69
N HIS A 363 11.28 13.60 -25.17
CA HIS A 363 12.08 14.40 -24.25
C HIS A 363 11.34 14.59 -22.92
N TYR A 364 11.95 14.11 -21.84
CA TYR A 364 11.41 14.22 -20.48
C TYR A 364 12.21 15.27 -19.71
N GLN A 365 11.53 16.31 -19.22
CA GLN A 365 12.13 17.30 -18.34
C GLN A 365 12.77 16.62 -17.11
N GLY A 366 14.06 16.89 -16.88
CA GLY A 366 14.83 16.33 -15.76
C GLY A 366 15.37 14.91 -15.96
N ILE A 367 15.02 14.22 -17.05
CA ILE A 367 15.50 12.85 -17.35
C ILE A 367 16.31 12.80 -18.64
N GLY A 368 15.90 13.54 -19.68
CA GLY A 368 16.58 13.59 -20.97
C GLY A 368 15.74 13.04 -22.12
N GLY A 369 16.38 12.84 -23.28
CA GLY A 369 15.75 12.39 -24.52
C GLY A 369 16.01 10.92 -24.85
N THR A 370 15.11 10.30 -25.60
CA THR A 370 15.27 8.93 -26.13
C THR A 370 14.66 8.85 -27.53
N THR A 371 15.30 8.05 -28.39
CA THR A 371 14.81 7.78 -29.75
C THR A 371 14.62 6.27 -29.92
N ASN A 372 13.41 5.87 -30.31
CA ASN A 372 13.01 4.47 -30.37
C ASN A 372 12.52 4.10 -31.77
N PRO A 373 13.34 3.38 -32.57
CA PRO A 373 12.91 2.83 -33.85
C PRO A 373 12.21 1.47 -33.70
N LYS A 374 11.32 1.19 -34.65
CA LYS A 374 10.72 -0.13 -34.86
C LYS A 374 10.66 -0.44 -36.36
N LEU A 375 11.00 -1.68 -36.70
CA LEU A 375 10.83 -2.25 -38.03
C LEU A 375 9.91 -3.46 -37.94
N GLY A 376 8.95 -3.56 -38.86
CA GLY A 376 8.01 -4.66 -38.99
C GLY A 376 7.99 -5.20 -40.41
N LEU A 377 7.74 -6.49 -40.52
CA LEU A 377 7.61 -7.24 -41.76
C LEU A 377 6.35 -8.10 -41.65
N ARG A 378 5.48 -8.01 -42.65
CA ARG A 378 4.37 -8.95 -42.85
C ARG A 378 4.51 -9.58 -44.22
N PHE A 379 4.48 -10.92 -44.25
CA PHE A 379 4.57 -11.71 -45.46
C PHE A 379 3.38 -12.68 -45.52
N THR A 380 2.42 -12.37 -46.39
CA THR A 380 1.26 -13.21 -46.69
C THR A 380 1.66 -14.23 -47.75
N VAL A 381 1.87 -15.48 -47.35
CA VAL A 381 2.26 -16.56 -48.26
C VAL A 381 1.10 -16.88 -49.21
N ASP A 382 -0.08 -17.07 -48.63
CA ASP A 382 -1.35 -17.28 -49.31
C ASP A 382 -2.52 -16.85 -48.40
N LYS A 383 -3.77 -17.15 -48.78
CA LYS A 383 -4.97 -16.77 -48.01
C LYS A 383 -5.09 -17.44 -46.65
N THR A 384 -4.36 -18.52 -46.43
CA THR A 384 -4.42 -19.34 -45.22
C THR A 384 -3.20 -19.16 -44.33
N LEU A 385 -2.12 -18.56 -44.84
CA LEU A 385 -0.86 -18.50 -44.13
C LEU A 385 -0.19 -17.12 -44.23
N MET A 386 0.12 -16.54 -43.06
CA MET A 386 0.84 -15.28 -42.92
C MET A 386 1.97 -15.40 -41.90
N LEU A 387 3.12 -14.86 -42.27
CA LEU A 387 4.28 -14.69 -41.40
C LEU A 387 4.39 -13.21 -41.01
N ARG A 388 4.76 -12.97 -39.76
CA ARG A 388 5.06 -11.63 -39.26
C ARG A 388 6.34 -11.64 -38.44
N ALA A 389 7.14 -10.60 -38.61
CA ALA A 389 8.31 -10.34 -37.79
C ALA A 389 8.37 -8.87 -37.41
N SER A 390 8.93 -8.55 -36.25
CA SER A 390 9.22 -7.18 -35.86
C SER A 390 10.42 -7.11 -34.92
N ALA A 391 11.15 -6.01 -35.01
CA ALA A 391 12.25 -5.67 -34.12
C ALA A 391 12.17 -4.19 -33.76
N GLY A 392 12.53 -3.83 -32.53
CA GLY A 392 12.55 -2.44 -32.13
C GLY A 392 13.14 -2.22 -30.75
N THR A 393 13.25 -0.96 -30.36
CA THR A 393 13.61 -0.57 -29.01
C THR A 393 12.40 0.01 -28.29
N GLY A 394 12.39 -0.14 -26.97
CA GLY A 394 11.44 0.53 -26.10
C GLY A 394 12.14 1.18 -24.93
N PHE A 395 11.46 2.09 -24.26
CA PHE A 395 11.93 2.72 -23.04
C PHE A 395 10.79 2.90 -22.05
N ARG A 396 11.14 3.05 -20.77
CA ARG A 396 10.23 3.50 -19.72
C ARG A 396 10.99 4.48 -18.83
N ALA A 397 10.58 5.75 -18.87
CA ALA A 397 11.08 6.74 -17.91
C ALA A 397 10.55 6.41 -16.50
N PRO A 398 11.34 6.62 -15.43
CA PRO A 398 10.86 6.47 -14.07
C PRO A 398 9.60 7.33 -13.85
N SER A 399 8.62 6.83 -13.13
CA SER A 399 7.43 7.61 -12.79
C SER A 399 7.77 8.70 -11.76
N LEU A 400 6.93 9.73 -11.62
CA LEU A 400 7.10 10.72 -10.54
C LEU A 400 7.08 10.05 -9.16
N ASN A 401 6.39 8.92 -8.99
CA ASN A 401 6.41 8.16 -7.75
C ASN A 401 7.74 7.44 -7.52
N ASP A 402 8.38 6.89 -8.56
CA ASP A 402 9.69 6.24 -8.42
C ASP A 402 10.76 7.26 -8.00
N LEU A 403 10.66 8.49 -8.53
CA LEU A 403 11.61 9.58 -8.31
C LEU A 403 11.37 10.34 -7.00
N TYR A 404 10.11 10.56 -6.62
CA TYR A 404 9.76 11.55 -5.60
C TYR A 404 8.59 11.18 -4.67
N ARG A 405 8.11 9.92 -4.64
CA ARG A 405 7.06 9.57 -3.65
C ARG A 405 7.56 9.81 -2.22
N PRO A 406 6.64 10.12 -1.28
CA PRO A 406 6.93 10.11 0.14
C PRO A 406 7.64 8.85 0.64
N THR A 407 8.51 9.00 1.62
CA THR A 407 9.11 7.86 2.32
C THR A 407 8.00 7.06 3.01
N LYS A 408 7.99 5.75 2.81
CA LYS A 408 7.03 4.86 3.49
C LYS A 408 7.72 4.16 4.65
N SER A 409 7.11 4.22 5.83
CA SER A 409 7.46 3.35 6.95
C SER A 409 6.61 2.08 6.91
N SER A 410 7.20 0.96 7.28
CA SER A 410 6.52 -0.31 7.52
C SER A 410 7.28 -1.08 8.60
N THR A 411 6.86 -2.29 8.92
CA THR A 411 7.55 -3.17 9.87
C THR A 411 7.77 -4.57 9.28
N THR A 412 8.82 -5.25 9.71
CA THR A 412 9.06 -6.66 9.32
C THR A 412 8.04 -7.59 9.97
N SER A 413 8.02 -8.86 9.52
CA SER A 413 7.48 -9.94 10.35
C SER A 413 8.19 -10.00 11.71
N THR A 414 7.59 -10.66 12.68
CA THR A 414 8.24 -10.91 13.98
C THR A 414 9.46 -11.77 13.72
N LEU A 415 10.62 -11.26 14.09
CA LEU A 415 11.90 -11.91 13.82
C LEU A 415 12.73 -11.93 15.11
N PRO A 416 13.34 -13.06 15.47
CA PRO A 416 14.27 -13.11 16.59
C PRO A 416 15.56 -12.37 16.25
N ASP A 417 15.98 -11.44 17.09
CA ASP A 417 17.31 -10.82 16.99
C ASP A 417 18.38 -11.83 17.44
N PRO A 418 19.28 -12.29 16.55
CA PRO A 418 20.32 -13.26 16.93
C PRO A 418 21.28 -12.74 18.00
N VAL A 419 21.52 -11.41 18.06
CA VAL A 419 22.38 -10.80 19.10
C VAL A 419 21.65 -10.82 20.44
N CYS A 420 20.41 -10.32 20.48
CA CYS A 420 19.60 -10.38 21.69
C CYS A 420 19.46 -11.82 22.20
N MET A 421 19.18 -12.79 21.33
CA MET A 421 19.01 -14.20 21.72
C MET A 421 20.26 -14.76 22.40
N ALA A 422 21.45 -14.47 21.86
CA ALA A 422 22.72 -14.89 22.45
C ALA A 422 22.98 -14.26 23.83
N GLU A 423 22.53 -13.01 24.03
CA GLU A 423 22.74 -12.25 25.27
C GLU A 423 21.64 -12.48 26.34
N ASN A 424 20.51 -13.11 25.96
CA ASN A 424 19.31 -13.20 26.79
C ASN A 424 18.79 -14.64 26.94
N ASP A 425 19.70 -15.60 27.11
CA ASP A 425 19.37 -16.99 27.44
C ASP A 425 18.45 -17.66 26.40
N ASN A 426 18.53 -17.22 25.13
CA ASN A 426 17.61 -17.60 24.07
C ASN A 426 16.11 -17.35 24.39
N ASP A 427 15.80 -16.31 25.18
CA ASP A 427 14.43 -15.89 25.48
C ASP A 427 13.78 -15.27 24.24
N LEU A 428 13.10 -16.13 23.46
CA LEU A 428 12.35 -15.75 22.27
C LEU A 428 11.30 -14.68 22.57
N GLY A 429 10.62 -14.76 23.71
CA GLY A 429 9.56 -13.83 24.07
C GLY A 429 10.11 -12.43 24.31
N PHE A 430 11.34 -12.32 24.84
CA PHE A 430 12.08 -11.08 24.99
C PHE A 430 12.68 -10.55 23.68
N CYS A 431 13.27 -11.43 22.86
CA CYS A 431 14.14 -11.03 21.74
C CYS A 431 13.50 -11.02 20.35
N ALA A 432 12.24 -11.43 20.21
CA ALA A 432 11.53 -11.39 18.93
C ALA A 432 10.61 -10.16 18.83
N ASP A 433 10.83 -9.31 17.82
CA ASP A 433 10.00 -8.13 17.56
C ASP A 433 9.88 -7.82 16.05
N ASN A 434 9.10 -6.80 15.72
CA ASN A 434 9.00 -6.24 14.37
C ASN A 434 9.94 -5.04 14.24
N TRP A 435 10.78 -5.02 13.22
CA TRP A 435 11.69 -3.89 12.98
C TRP A 435 11.12 -2.91 11.97
N LYS A 436 11.30 -1.61 12.23
CA LYS A 436 10.90 -0.55 11.31
C LYS A 436 11.73 -0.64 10.03
N THR A 437 11.05 -0.70 8.90
CA THR A 437 11.64 -0.62 7.57
C THR A 437 11.17 0.65 6.89
N GLN A 438 12.05 1.26 6.09
CA GLN A 438 11.71 2.45 5.34
C GLN A 438 12.05 2.24 3.87
N THR A 439 11.10 2.60 3.01
CA THR A 439 11.30 2.57 1.56
C THR A 439 11.26 4.00 1.02
N TYR A 440 12.29 4.36 0.28
CA TYR A 440 12.50 5.69 -0.27
C TYR A 440 12.28 5.74 -1.78
N SER A 441 12.03 6.93 -2.30
CA SER A 441 12.17 7.23 -3.73
C SER A 441 13.63 7.54 -4.07
N ASN A 442 13.98 7.45 -5.36
CA ASN A 442 15.33 7.76 -5.82
C ASN A 442 15.28 8.66 -7.06
N ALA A 443 15.57 9.94 -6.86
CA ALA A 443 15.60 10.94 -7.94
C ALA A 443 16.72 10.70 -8.98
N LYS A 444 17.67 9.78 -8.71
CA LYS A 444 18.79 9.45 -9.62
C LYS A 444 18.50 8.22 -10.50
N LEU A 445 17.26 7.72 -10.52
CA LEU A 445 16.90 6.61 -11.39
C LEU A 445 17.08 6.98 -12.85
N LYS A 446 17.62 6.03 -13.61
CA LYS A 446 17.76 6.14 -15.07
C LYS A 446 16.57 5.48 -15.75
N PRO A 447 16.26 5.85 -17.01
CA PRO A 447 15.29 5.13 -17.81
C PRO A 447 15.61 3.63 -17.95
N GLU A 448 14.56 2.82 -17.97
CA GLU A 448 14.64 1.42 -18.38
C GLU A 448 14.63 1.38 -19.91
N HIS A 449 15.50 0.57 -20.51
CA HIS A 449 15.57 0.35 -21.96
C HIS A 449 15.30 -1.11 -22.29
N SER A 450 14.64 -1.36 -23.41
CA SER A 450 14.37 -2.71 -23.91
C SER A 450 14.69 -2.83 -25.39
N ARG A 451 15.08 -4.04 -25.80
CA ARG A 451 15.15 -4.47 -27.18
C ARG A 451 14.18 -5.62 -27.35
N GLN A 452 13.35 -5.54 -28.36
CA GLN A 452 12.26 -6.49 -28.55
C GLN A 452 12.37 -7.07 -29.96
N PHE A 453 12.18 -8.39 -30.05
CA PHE A 453 12.05 -9.11 -31.30
C PHE A 453 10.84 -10.05 -31.19
N SER A 454 10.05 -10.12 -32.25
CA SER A 454 8.91 -11.03 -32.34
C SER A 454 8.88 -11.65 -33.73
N PHE A 455 8.62 -12.95 -33.78
CA PHE A 455 8.31 -13.69 -34.99
C PHE A 455 7.03 -14.49 -34.72
N GLY A 456 6.13 -14.54 -35.69
CA GLY A 456 4.87 -15.26 -35.55
C GLY A 456 4.35 -15.76 -36.89
N LEU A 457 3.58 -16.84 -36.81
CA LEU A 457 2.85 -17.45 -37.90
C LEU A 457 1.36 -17.39 -37.56
N VAL A 458 0.55 -17.02 -38.53
CA VAL A 458 -0.92 -17.07 -38.45
C VAL A 458 -1.39 -18.02 -39.54
N ALA A 459 -2.12 -19.07 -39.13
CA ALA A 459 -2.74 -20.03 -40.02
C ALA A 459 -4.26 -19.92 -39.88
N GLU A 460 -4.95 -19.63 -40.98
CA GLU A 460 -6.40 -19.48 -41.06
C GLU A 460 -6.95 -20.44 -42.14
N PRO A 461 -7.27 -21.70 -41.78
CA PRO A 461 -7.62 -22.75 -42.74
C PRO A 461 -8.92 -22.47 -43.53
N HIS A 462 -9.77 -21.59 -43.02
CA HIS A 462 -11.00 -21.13 -43.66
C HIS A 462 -11.03 -19.60 -43.61
N PRO A 463 -10.74 -18.90 -44.72
CA PRO A 463 -10.87 -17.45 -44.76
C PRO A 463 -12.36 -17.06 -44.60
N LEU A 464 -12.64 -16.10 -43.72
CA LEU A 464 -13.98 -15.51 -43.51
C LEU A 464 -14.56 -14.86 -44.78
#